data_AF-A0A5J4RMI5-F1
#
_entry.id   AF-A0A5J4RMI5-F1
#
_cell.length_a   1.000
_cell.length_b   1.000
_cell.length_c   1.000
_cell.angle_alpha   90.00
_cell.angle_beta   90.00
_cell.angle_gamma   90.00
#
_symmetry.space_group_name_H-M   'P 1'
#
loop_
_entity.id
_entity.type
_entity.pdbx_description
1 polymer ?
#
loop_
_entity_poly.entity_id
_entity_poly.type
_entity_poly.pdbx_seq_one_letter_code
_entity_poly.pdbx_strand_id
1 'polypeptide(L)' 'EVDNVKVLHDELKNKNIQFLTEPFKIRTGWAVEFTDPSGNRLGFTDYVNG' A
#
# COMPACT_ATOMS: atom_id res chain seq x y z
N GLU A 1 -11.12 -0.62 6.04
CA GLU A 1 -9.90 -1.08 6.74
C GLU A 1 -9.35 -2.25 5.93
N VAL A 2 -8.05 -2.30 5.65
CA VAL A 2 -7.46 -3.38 4.86
C VAL A 2 -6.68 -4.27 5.82
N ASP A 3 -7.25 -5.39 6.23
CA ASP A 3 -6.70 -6.30 7.26
C ASP A 3 -5.27 -6.81 7.02
N ASN A 4 -4.69 -6.63 5.83
CA ASN A 4 -3.29 -6.95 5.56
C ASN A 4 -2.75 -6.21 4.33
N VAL A 5 -1.96 -5.16 4.56
CA VAL A 5 -1.22 -4.43 3.51
C VAL A 5 -0.38 -5.36 2.63
N LYS A 6 0.14 -6.46 3.19
CA LYS A 6 0.91 -7.45 2.41
C LYS A 6 0.07 -8.19 1.38
N VAL A 7 -1.15 -8.58 1.73
CA VAL A 7 -2.05 -9.30 0.81
C VAL A 7 -2.50 -8.34 -0.30
N LEU A 8 -2.86 -7.12 0.07
CA LEU A 8 -3.23 -6.08 -0.89
C LEU A 8 -2.07 -5.74 -1.84
N HIS A 9 -0.85 -5.67 -1.30
CA HIS A 9 0.36 -5.45 -2.11
C HIS A 9 0.56 -6.55 -3.15
N ASP A 10 0.39 -7.82 -2.80
CA ASP A 10 0.54 -8.94 -3.73
C ASP A 10 -0.57 -8.97 -4.80
N GLU A 11 -1.82 -8.69 -4.43
CA GLU A 11 -2.93 -8.60 -5.39
C GLU A 11 -2.75 -7.45 -6.39
N LEU A 12 -2.30 -6.29 -5.91
CA LEU A 12 -2.07 -5.11 -6.75
C LEU A 12 -0.84 -5.29 -7.66
N LYS A 13 0.19 -6.01 -7.20
CA LYS A 13 1.37 -6.31 -8.02
C LYS A 13 1.00 -7.15 -9.25
N ASN A 14 0.02 -8.05 -9.11
CA ASN A 14 -0.55 -8.81 -10.22
C ASN A 14 -1.40 -7.95 -11.18
N LYS A 15 -1.87 -6.78 -10.75
CA LYS A 15 -2.64 -5.82 -11.58
C LYS A 15 -1.77 -4.81 -12.32
N ASN A 16 -0.47 -5.05 -12.45
CA ASN A 16 0.49 -4.16 -13.10
C ASN A 16 0.59 -2.78 -12.42
N ILE A 17 0.24 -2.71 -11.13
CA ILE A 17 0.41 -1.52 -10.29
C ILE A 17 1.91 -1.36 -9.99
N GLN A 18 2.45 -0.18 -10.27
CA GLN A 18 3.84 0.11 -9.92
C GLN A 18 3.93 0.65 -8.50
N PHE A 19 4.43 -0.18 -7.60
CA PHE A 19 4.80 0.23 -6.25
C PHE A 19 6.04 1.12 -6.28
N LEU A 20 5.95 2.27 -5.63
CA LEU A 20 7.05 3.23 -5.52
C LEU A 20 7.98 2.84 -4.37
N THR A 21 7.41 2.27 -3.31
CA THR A 21 8.11 1.87 -2.10
C THR A 21 7.56 0.52 -1.62
N GLU A 22 8.43 -0.30 -1.01
CA GLU A 22 7.94 -1.43 -0.23
C GLU A 22 7.21 -0.93 1.03
N PRO A 23 6.24 -1.69 1.57
CA PRO A 23 5.54 -1.29 2.78
C PRO A 23 6.52 -0.95 3.91
N PHE A 24 6.41 0.26 4.45
CA PHE A 24 7.27 0.75 5.52
C PHE A 24 6.46 1.11 6.77
N LYS A 25 7.09 0.94 7.94
CA LYS A 25 6.45 1.31 9.21
C LYS A 25 6.38 2.81 9.36
N ILE A 26 5.20 3.30 9.72
CA ILE A 26 4.96 4.66 10.16
C ILE A 26 4.55 4.65 11.63
N ARG A 27 4.48 5.85 12.23
CA ARG A 27 4.19 6.02 13.66
C ARG A 27 2.89 5.36 14.11
N THR A 28 1.91 5.24 13.21
CA THR A 28 0.56 4.72 13.49
C THR A 28 0.27 3.37 12.85
N GLY A 29 1.27 2.72 12.23
CA GLY A 29 1.09 1.43 11.54
C GLY A 29 1.98 1.25 10.32
N TRP A 30 1.41 0.88 9.17
CA TRP A 30 2.15 0.62 7.94
C TRP A 30 1.67 1.52 6.81
N ALA A 31 2.59 1.96 5.96
CA ALA A 31 2.27 2.71 4.76
C ALA A 31 2.93 2.07 3.54
N VAL A 32 2.27 2.15 2.38
CA VAL A 32 2.85 1.78 1.09
C VAL A 32 2.37 2.75 0.02
N GLU A 33 3.29 3.17 -0.84
CA GLU A 33 2.99 4.11 -1.93
C GLU A 33 3.09 3.42 -3.28
N PHE A 34 2.15 3.74 -4.17
CA PHE A 34 2.09 3.19 -5.51
C PHE A 34 1.49 4.19 -6.49
N THR A 35 1.73 3.95 -7.77
CA THR A 35 1.13 4.74 -8.85
C THR A 35 0.03 3.93 -9.50
N ASP A 36 -1.15 4.53 -9.66
CA ASP A 36 -2.21 3.92 -10.45
C ASP A 36 -1.92 4.05 -11.95
N PRO A 37 -2.57 3.25 -12.82
CA PRO A 37 -2.38 3.32 -14.27
C PRO A 37 -2.65 4.70 -14.89
N SER A 38 -3.45 5.54 -14.22
CA SER A 38 -3.74 6.91 -14.64
C SER A 38 -2.63 7.92 -14.25
N GLY A 39 -1.60 7.48 -13.54
CA GLY A 39 -0.45 8.29 -13.12
C GLY A 39 -0.63 9.01 -11.78
N ASN A 40 -1.69 8.73 -11.02
CA ASN A 40 -1.85 9.30 -9.69
C ASN A 40 -1.03 8.52 -8.66
N ARG A 41 -0.39 9.24 -7.74
CA ARG A 41 0.26 8.64 -6.58
C ARG A 41 -0.77 8.42 -5.49
N LEU A 42 -0.92 7.16 -5.10
CA LEU A 42 -1.80 6.73 -4.04
C LEU A 42 -0.98 6.06 -2.94
N GLY A 43 -1.42 6.22 -1.70
CA GLY A 43 -0.81 5.60 -0.53
C GLY A 43 -1.85 4.83 0.26
N PHE A 44 -1.60 3.55 0.53
CA PHE A 44 -2.36 2.85 1.57
C PHE A 44 -1.69 3.09 2.91
N THR A 45 -2.50 3.45 3.89
CA THR A 45 -2.06 3.63 5.27
C THR A 45 -2.91 2.72 6.13
N ASP A 46 -2.28 1.73 6.72
CA ASP A 46 -2.91 0.82 7.66
C ASP A 46 -2.66 1.35 9.06
N TYR A 47 -3.75 1.75 9.71
CA TYR A 47 -3.74 2.18 11.09
C TYR A 47 -3.88 0.93 11.94
N VAL A 48 -2.83 0.57 12.67
CA VAL A 48 -2.96 -0.48 13.68
C VAL A 48 -3.71 0.16 14.84
N ASN A 49 -5.04 0.13 14.80
CA ASN A 49 -5.84 0.41 15.98
C ASN A 49 -5.50 -0.70 16.99
N GLY A 50 -4.78 -0.32 18.04
CA GLY A 50 -4.47 -1.18 19.18
C GLY A 50 -5.71 -1.46 20.02
#